data_AF-A0A2D9K0E7-F1
#
_entry.id   AF-A0A2D9K0E7-F1
#
_cell.length_a   1.000
_cell.length_b   1.000
_cell.length_c   1.000
_cell.angle_alpha   90.00
_cell.angle_beta   90.00
_cell.angle_gamma   90.00
#
_symmetry.space_group_name_H-M   'P 1'
#
loop_
_entity.id
_entity.type
_entity.pdbx_description
1 polymer ?
#
loop_
_entity_poly.entity_id
_entity_poly.type
_entity_poly.pdbx_seq_one_letter_code
_entity_poly.pdbx_strand_id
1 'polypeptide(L)'
;MKQSILKINYSKAFSLVELLLVLGIISIMASIVINSFSNAAQDSRNVIARQQQATLQSAVNNWVASQIGGYENPDPNNPGFVIQRSVKYVKNKYNFADNYWTDSPSSPRKSRSDLGRIGRLELISKYLDQDTYNHFLNYSSGQNSDFIMSQAMNKTGQYLILPNWGDSDNGYSVSYPKVNLYP
;
A
#
# COMPACT_ATOMS: atom_id res chain seq x y z
N MET A 1 30.78 31.97 -69.04
CA MET A 1 29.59 31.25 -68.52
C MET A 1 29.98 29.80 -68.27
N LYS A 2 30.03 29.36 -67.01
CA LYS A 2 30.39 27.98 -66.63
C LYS A 2 29.19 27.40 -65.89
N GLN A 3 28.42 26.52 -66.52
CA GLN A 3 27.32 25.82 -65.87
C GLN A 3 27.90 24.64 -65.08
N SER A 4 27.83 24.71 -63.75
CA SER A 4 28.14 23.59 -62.87
C SER A 4 26.92 22.66 -62.79
N ILE A 5 27.03 21.49 -63.41
CA ILE A 5 26.01 20.44 -63.35
C ILE A 5 26.09 19.79 -61.96
N LEU A 6 25.03 19.95 -61.17
CA LEU A 6 24.83 19.28 -59.89
C LEU A 6 24.67 17.77 -60.12
N LYS A 7 25.69 16.98 -59.73
CA LYS A 7 25.56 15.51 -59.66
C LYS A 7 24.74 15.15 -58.42
N ILE A 8 23.49 14.75 -58.62
CA ILE A 8 22.68 14.15 -57.57
C ILE A 8 23.18 12.71 -57.37
N ASN A 9 23.81 12.43 -56.22
CA ASN A 9 24.19 11.08 -55.85
C ASN A 9 22.92 10.33 -55.40
N TYR A 10 22.48 9.35 -56.19
CA TYR A 10 21.48 8.38 -55.75
C TYR A 10 22.13 7.49 -54.67
N SER A 11 21.99 7.87 -53.41
CA SER A 11 22.21 6.96 -52.28
C SER A 11 21.24 5.80 -52.42
N LYS A 12 21.74 4.57 -52.45
CA LYS A 12 20.94 3.34 -52.65
C LYS A 12 19.71 3.37 -51.74
N ALA A 13 18.52 3.44 -52.33
CA ALA A 13 17.24 3.32 -51.63
C ALA A 13 16.90 1.83 -51.46
N PHE A 14 16.29 1.49 -50.31
CA PHE A 14 15.86 0.13 -49.96
C PHE A 14 14.88 -0.43 -51.00
N SER A 15 15.01 -1.72 -51.36
CA SER A 15 14.02 -2.43 -52.19
C SER A 15 12.70 -2.62 -51.43
N LEU A 16 11.57 -2.66 -52.14
CA LEU A 16 10.25 -2.99 -51.57
C LEU A 16 10.27 -4.32 -50.80
N VAL A 17 10.99 -5.32 -51.34
CA VAL A 17 11.12 -6.64 -50.73
C VAL A 17 11.92 -6.57 -49.43
N GLU A 18 13.00 -5.77 -49.41
CA GLU A 18 13.80 -5.57 -48.20
C GLU A 18 12.99 -4.84 -47.11
N LEU A 19 12.16 -3.86 -47.49
CA LEU A 19 11.25 -3.19 -46.55
C LEU A 19 10.22 -4.16 -45.95
N LEU A 20 9.62 -5.01 -46.78
CA LEU A 20 8.64 -6.01 -46.33
C LEU A 20 9.27 -7.03 -45.38
N LEU A 21 10.49 -7.48 -45.68
CA LEU A 21 11.22 -8.39 -44.81
C LEU A 21 11.56 -7.73 -43.46
N VAL A 22 12.00 -6.47 -43.46
CA VAL A 22 12.29 -5.73 -42.22
C VAL A 22 11.03 -5.55 -41.36
N LEU A 23 9.91 -5.14 -41.95
CA LEU A 23 8.64 -5.01 -41.22
C LEU A 23 8.13 -6.36 -40.69
N GLY A 24 8.31 -7.44 -41.47
CA GLY A 24 7.98 -8.79 -41.04
C GLY A 24 8.79 -9.19 -39.79
N ILE A 25 10.10 -9.01 -39.81
CA ILE A 25 10.98 -9.35 -38.68
C ILE A 25 10.66 -8.47 -37.45
N ILE A 26 10.47 -7.16 -37.64
CA ILE A 26 10.11 -6.25 -36.54
C ILE A 26 8.76 -6.63 -35.93
N SER A 27 7.77 -7.05 -36.72
CA SER A 27 6.46 -7.45 -36.22
C SER A 27 6.53 -8.67 -35.29
N ILE A 28 7.34 -9.66 -35.67
CA ILE A 28 7.56 -10.88 -34.90
C ILE A 28 8.30 -10.54 -33.60
N MET A 29 9.41 -9.79 -33.69
CA MET A 29 10.19 -9.37 -32.53
C MET A 29 9.36 -8.51 -31.57
N ALA A 30 8.58 -7.55 -32.08
CA ALA A 30 7.74 -6.67 -31.27
C ALA A 30 6.71 -7.45 -30.45
N SER A 31 6.07 -8.48 -31.04
CA SER A 31 5.09 -9.30 -30.32
C SER A 31 5.68 -10.03 -29.11
N ILE A 32 6.89 -10.56 -29.23
CA ILE A 32 7.58 -11.27 -28.14
C ILE A 32 8.02 -10.29 -27.06
N VAL A 33 8.60 -9.17 -27.49
CA VAL A 33 9.16 -8.14 -26.61
C VAL A 33 8.08 -7.46 -25.77
N ILE A 34 6.92 -7.13 -26.35
CA ILE A 34 5.80 -6.51 -25.61
C ILE A 34 5.31 -7.42 -24.49
N ASN A 35 5.13 -8.72 -24.77
CA ASN A 35 4.67 -9.68 -23.77
C ASN A 35 5.69 -9.86 -22.64
N SER A 36 6.98 -9.92 -22.97
CA SER A 36 8.05 -10.02 -21.97
C SER A 36 8.11 -8.79 -21.06
N PHE A 37 8.05 -7.59 -21.62
CA PHE A 37 8.04 -6.35 -20.83
C PHE A 37 6.77 -6.21 -19.99
N SER A 38 5.61 -6.61 -20.50
CA SER A 38 4.35 -6.58 -19.75
C SER A 38 4.41 -7.47 -18.51
N ASN A 39 4.92 -8.69 -18.66
CA ASN A 39 5.07 -9.65 -17.56
C ASN A 39 6.10 -9.15 -16.53
N ALA A 40 7.27 -8.72 -16.98
CA ALA A 40 8.30 -8.17 -16.10
C ALA A 40 7.81 -6.92 -15.33
N ALA A 41 7.01 -6.08 -15.97
CA ALA A 41 6.42 -4.91 -15.32
C ALA A 41 5.35 -5.29 -14.28
N GLN A 42 4.56 -6.34 -14.53
CA GLN A 42 3.62 -6.88 -13.54
C GLN A 42 4.35 -7.48 -12.33
N ASP A 43 5.38 -8.27 -12.57
CA ASP A 43 6.19 -8.88 -11.52
C ASP A 43 6.87 -7.82 -10.65
N SER A 44 7.42 -6.77 -11.28
CA SER A 44 8.00 -5.64 -10.57
C SER A 44 6.97 -4.95 -9.65
N ARG A 45 5.73 -4.77 -10.13
CA ARG A 45 4.66 -4.18 -9.31
C ARG A 45 4.24 -5.09 -8.15
N ASN A 46 4.20 -6.41 -8.37
CA ASN A 46 3.92 -7.39 -7.31
C ASN A 46 5.00 -7.36 -6.22
N VAL A 47 6.27 -7.22 -6.59
CA VAL A 47 7.38 -7.06 -5.64
C VAL A 47 7.23 -5.77 -4.83
N ILE A 48 6.88 -4.65 -5.49
CA ILE A 48 6.65 -3.38 -4.80
C ILE A 48 5.47 -3.48 -3.81
N ALA A 49 4.36 -4.13 -4.18
CA ALA A 49 3.22 -4.32 -3.29
C ALA A 49 3.60 -5.13 -2.04
N ARG A 50 4.41 -6.18 -2.19
CA ARG A 50 4.94 -6.96 -1.06
C ARG A 50 5.91 -6.15 -0.20
N GLN A 51 6.75 -5.31 -0.80
CA GLN A 51 7.61 -4.41 -0.05
C GLN A 51 6.79 -3.42 0.78
N GLN A 52 5.73 -2.86 0.20
CA GLN A 52 4.81 -1.97 0.90
C GLN A 52 4.07 -2.68 2.05
N GLN A 53 3.67 -3.95 1.87
CA GLN A 53 3.15 -4.78 2.95
C GLN A 53 4.14 -4.90 4.10
N ALA A 54 5.41 -5.17 3.81
CA ALA A 54 6.46 -5.28 4.84
C ALA A 54 6.72 -3.95 5.57
N THR A 55 6.65 -2.83 4.85
CA THR A 55 6.73 -1.48 5.44
C THR A 55 5.59 -1.23 6.41
N LEU A 56 4.33 -1.50 6.01
CA LEU A 56 3.18 -1.36 6.91
C LEU A 56 3.28 -2.34 8.09
N GLN A 57 3.73 -3.58 7.87
CA GLN A 57 3.90 -4.55 8.96
C GLN A 57 4.92 -4.07 9.99
N SER A 58 6.03 -3.51 9.54
CA SER A 58 7.05 -2.96 10.42
C SER A 58 6.52 -1.75 11.20
N ALA A 59 5.77 -0.86 10.55
CA ALA A 59 5.13 0.28 11.18
C ALA A 59 4.11 -0.13 12.26
N VAL A 60 3.28 -1.14 11.98
CA VAL A 60 2.35 -1.72 12.96
C VAL A 60 3.10 -2.33 14.14
N ASN A 61 4.14 -3.13 13.90
CA ASN A 61 4.93 -3.75 14.96
C ASN A 61 5.58 -2.70 15.88
N ASN A 62 6.15 -1.64 15.30
CA ASN A 62 6.77 -0.55 16.04
C ASN A 62 5.73 0.25 16.84
N TRP A 63 4.56 0.51 16.26
CA TRP A 63 3.45 1.15 16.96
C TRP A 63 3.01 0.31 18.16
N VAL A 64 2.73 -0.98 17.98
CA VAL A 64 2.31 -1.88 19.07
C VAL A 64 3.35 -1.91 20.19
N ALA A 65 4.63 -2.04 19.84
CA ALA A 65 5.73 -2.07 20.80
C ALA A 65 5.83 -0.77 21.62
N SER A 66 5.59 0.39 21.00
CA SER A 66 5.58 1.67 21.71
C SER A 66 4.36 1.86 22.61
N GLN A 67 3.21 1.28 22.25
CA GLN A 67 2.00 1.40 23.05
C GLN A 67 2.03 0.51 24.29
N ILE A 68 2.70 -0.65 24.29
CA ILE A 68 2.66 -1.57 25.44
C ILE A 68 3.64 -1.10 26.55
N GLY A 69 3.26 -1.34 27.81
CA GLY A 69 4.21 -1.26 28.94
C GLY A 69 4.33 0.11 29.62
N GLY A 70 3.34 0.98 29.45
CA GLY A 70 3.25 2.25 30.17
C GLY A 70 1.87 2.48 30.77
N TYR A 71 1.63 3.72 31.15
CA TYR A 71 0.30 4.21 31.55
C TYR A 71 -0.15 5.28 30.57
N GLU A 72 -1.46 5.39 30.37
CA GLU A 72 -2.04 6.54 29.68
C GLU A 72 -3.25 7.06 30.43
N ASN A 73 -3.51 8.35 30.24
CA ASN A 73 -4.69 9.05 30.71
C ASN A 73 -5.60 9.19 29.50
N PRO A 74 -6.51 8.24 29.26
CA PRO A 74 -7.35 8.32 28.08
C PRO A 74 -8.27 9.54 28.14
N ASP A 75 -8.56 10.11 29.34
CA ASP A 75 -9.55 11.19 29.56
C ASP A 75 -8.90 12.55 29.66
N PRO A 76 -9.11 13.43 28.67
CA PRO A 76 -8.79 14.83 28.85
C PRO A 76 -9.60 15.48 29.97
N ASN A 77 -10.82 15.00 30.24
CA ASN A 77 -11.74 15.60 31.23
C ASN A 77 -11.60 14.97 32.62
N ASN A 78 -10.92 13.84 32.75
CA ASN A 78 -10.64 13.18 34.02
C ASN A 78 -9.16 12.78 34.11
N PRO A 79 -8.27 13.75 34.39
CA PRO A 79 -6.83 13.51 34.41
C PRO A 79 -6.40 12.54 35.52
N GLY A 80 -7.24 12.23 36.51
CA GLY A 80 -6.96 11.23 37.54
C GLY A 80 -7.17 9.79 37.08
N PHE A 81 -7.83 9.58 35.94
CA PHE A 81 -8.09 8.26 35.41
C PHE A 81 -6.91 7.77 34.56
N VAL A 82 -6.14 6.84 35.14
CA VAL A 82 -4.94 6.28 34.54
C VAL A 82 -5.16 4.79 34.28
N ILE A 83 -4.92 4.34 33.05
CA ILE A 83 -4.99 2.92 32.68
C ILE A 83 -3.59 2.42 32.31
N GLN A 84 -3.26 1.20 32.75
CA GLN A 84 -2.08 0.48 32.27
C GLN A 84 -2.28 0.02 30.82
N ARG A 85 -1.31 0.32 29.96
CA ARG A 85 -1.29 -0.09 28.55
C ARG A 85 -0.92 -1.57 28.40
N SER A 86 -1.84 -2.42 28.86
CA SER A 86 -1.77 -3.88 28.66
C SER A 86 -1.98 -4.23 27.19
N VAL A 87 -1.60 -5.45 26.80
CA VAL A 87 -1.83 -5.96 25.45
C VAL A 87 -3.31 -5.88 25.07
N LYS A 88 -4.22 -6.25 25.99
CA LYS A 88 -5.67 -6.17 25.78
C LYS A 88 -6.13 -4.74 25.49
N TYR A 89 -5.60 -3.78 26.25
CA TYR A 89 -5.91 -2.36 26.04
C TYR A 89 -5.44 -1.89 24.66
N VAL A 90 -4.17 -2.15 24.30
CA VAL A 90 -3.61 -1.73 23.00
C VAL A 90 -4.32 -2.45 21.84
N LYS A 91 -4.75 -3.69 22.03
CA LYS A 91 -5.57 -4.44 21.07
C LYS A 91 -6.92 -3.79 20.84
N ASN A 92 -7.64 -3.42 21.91
CA ASN A 92 -8.88 -2.65 21.79
C ASN A 92 -8.62 -1.32 21.06
N LYS A 93 -7.50 -0.66 21.38
CA LYS A 93 -7.07 0.56 20.68
C LYS A 93 -6.84 0.30 19.18
N TYR A 94 -6.14 -0.74 18.80
CA TYR A 94 -5.93 -1.04 17.39
C TYR A 94 -7.26 -1.36 16.65
N ASN A 95 -8.15 -2.12 17.29
CA ASN A 95 -9.38 -2.61 16.67
C ASN A 95 -10.44 -1.51 16.49
N PHE A 96 -10.54 -0.55 17.40
CA PHE A 96 -11.63 0.42 17.42
C PHE A 96 -11.15 1.85 17.12
N ALA A 97 -10.29 2.00 16.11
CA ALA A 97 -9.44 3.17 15.86
C ALA A 97 -10.06 4.59 16.00
N ASP A 98 -11.37 4.73 15.78
CA ASP A 98 -12.08 6.02 15.87
C ASP A 98 -12.72 6.29 17.26
N ASN A 99 -12.67 5.35 18.22
CA ASN A 99 -13.47 5.38 19.46
C ASN A 99 -12.73 4.83 20.70
N TYR A 100 -11.76 5.56 21.22
CA TYR A 100 -10.99 5.11 22.39
C TYR A 100 -11.60 5.44 23.73
N TRP A 101 -12.52 4.60 24.22
CA TRP A 101 -13.02 4.65 25.59
C TRP A 101 -13.36 3.28 26.22
N THR A 102 -12.32 2.62 26.74
CA THR A 102 -12.30 1.63 27.86
C THR A 102 -13.12 0.32 27.80
N ASP A 103 -12.60 -0.70 28.51
CA ASP A 103 -13.25 -1.96 28.87
C ASP A 103 -14.47 -1.76 29.82
N SER A 104 -15.55 -1.11 29.40
CA SER A 104 -16.84 -1.28 30.07
C SER A 104 -17.81 -2.04 29.15
N PRO A 105 -18.08 -3.34 29.44
CA PRO A 105 -19.00 -4.19 28.67
C PRO A 105 -20.45 -3.67 28.55
N SER A 106 -20.79 -2.55 29.21
CA SER A 106 -22.17 -2.12 29.43
C SER A 106 -22.55 -0.76 28.86
N SER A 107 -21.67 -0.03 28.16
CA SER A 107 -22.07 1.26 27.55
C SER A 107 -21.24 1.70 26.34
N PRO A 108 -21.56 1.22 25.12
CA PRO A 108 -21.01 1.77 23.89
C PRO A 108 -21.64 3.14 23.61
N ARG A 109 -20.92 4.24 23.88
CA ARG A 109 -21.35 5.58 23.46
C ARG A 109 -21.04 5.78 21.96
N LYS A 110 -22.07 6.18 21.22
CA LYS A 110 -22.06 6.41 19.77
C LYS A 110 -21.16 7.60 19.36
N SER A 111 -19.87 7.40 19.13
CA SER A 111 -19.10 8.31 18.25
C SER A 111 -18.59 7.55 17.02
N ARG A 112 -19.54 6.92 16.32
CA ARG A 112 -19.31 5.98 15.22
C ARG A 112 -18.93 6.77 13.96
N SER A 113 -17.66 6.65 13.58
CA SER A 113 -17.12 6.66 12.22
C SER A 113 -18.08 7.14 11.12
N ASP A 114 -17.81 8.31 10.55
CA ASP A 114 -18.35 8.67 9.25
C ASP A 114 -17.19 8.93 8.30
N LEU A 115 -16.32 7.92 8.10
CA LEU A 115 -15.52 7.71 6.86
C LEU A 115 -14.51 6.55 6.91
N GLY A 116 -14.18 5.96 8.07
CA GLY A 116 -13.47 4.68 8.24
C GLY A 116 -12.08 4.48 7.57
N ARG A 117 -11.64 5.32 6.62
CA ARG A 117 -10.41 5.10 5.84
C ARG A 117 -9.14 5.65 6.47
N ILE A 118 -9.19 6.14 7.70
CA ILE A 118 -8.07 6.87 8.31
C ILE A 118 -7.67 6.34 9.68
N GLY A 119 -8.56 5.72 10.47
CA GLY A 119 -8.22 5.29 11.84
C GLY A 119 -6.94 4.44 11.98
N ARG A 120 -6.86 3.23 11.40
CA ARG A 120 -5.70 2.34 11.62
C ARG A 120 -4.43 2.77 10.90
N LEU A 121 -4.55 3.34 9.71
CA LEU A 121 -3.41 3.88 8.96
C LEU A 121 -2.85 5.14 9.65
N GLU A 122 -3.72 5.97 10.24
CA GLU A 122 -3.34 7.13 11.04
C GLU A 122 -2.65 6.72 12.35
N LEU A 123 -3.06 5.63 13.00
CA LEU A 123 -2.36 5.14 14.20
C LEU A 123 -0.87 4.91 13.95
N ILE A 124 -0.55 4.37 12.77
CA ILE A 124 0.81 4.06 12.38
C ILE A 124 1.49 5.19 11.59
N SER A 125 0.82 6.33 11.39
CA SER A 125 1.35 7.46 10.58
C SER A 125 2.73 7.92 11.04
N LYS A 126 2.96 8.02 12.36
CA LYS A 126 4.26 8.42 12.95
C LYS A 126 5.39 7.40 12.73
N TYR A 127 5.05 6.19 12.31
CA TYR A 127 5.99 5.10 12.01
C TYR A 127 6.18 4.90 10.50
N LEU A 128 5.54 5.75 9.70
CA LEU A 128 5.71 5.84 8.26
C LEU A 128 6.36 7.18 7.94
N ASP A 129 7.10 7.22 6.84
CA ASP A 129 7.50 8.50 6.27
C ASP A 129 6.27 9.25 5.75
N GLN A 130 6.30 10.59 5.83
CA GLN A 130 5.17 11.44 5.45
C GLN A 130 4.73 11.20 4.00
N ASP A 131 5.68 11.02 3.08
CA ASP A 131 5.38 10.77 1.67
C ASP A 131 4.73 9.41 1.48
N THR A 132 5.18 8.40 2.23
CA THR A 132 4.59 7.06 2.21
C THR A 132 3.16 7.06 2.72
N TYR A 133 2.92 7.75 3.85
CA TYR A 133 1.58 7.91 4.42
C TYR A 133 0.64 8.64 3.46
N ASN A 134 1.08 9.79 2.91
CA ASN A 134 0.32 10.55 1.93
C ASN A 134 0.03 9.73 0.66
N HIS A 135 1.00 8.94 0.20
CA HIS A 135 0.81 8.06 -0.95
C HIS A 135 -0.30 7.05 -0.68
N PHE A 136 -0.29 6.36 0.47
CA PHE A 136 -1.38 5.45 0.82
C PHE A 136 -2.71 6.16 0.96
N LEU A 137 -2.77 7.33 1.60
CA LEU A 137 -4.00 8.11 1.71
C LEU A 137 -4.60 8.48 0.35
N ASN A 138 -3.76 8.99 -0.56
CA ASN A 138 -4.20 9.46 -1.87
C ASN A 138 -4.77 8.34 -2.75
N TYR A 139 -4.17 7.15 -2.68
CA TYR A 139 -4.63 5.99 -3.46
C TYR A 139 -5.75 5.19 -2.78
N SER A 140 -5.97 5.43 -1.49
CA SER A 140 -7.03 4.77 -0.72
C SER A 140 -8.32 5.61 -0.69
N SER A 141 -8.78 6.21 -1.79
CA SER A 141 -10.05 6.97 -1.84
C SER A 141 -11.25 6.12 -2.31
N GLY A 142 -12.32 5.99 -1.51
CA GLY A 142 -13.46 5.09 -1.80
C GLY A 142 -14.28 4.65 -0.57
N GLN A 143 -15.36 3.88 -0.78
CA GLN A 143 -16.37 3.55 0.25
C GLN A 143 -15.98 2.44 1.25
N ASN A 144 -14.86 1.74 1.04
CA ASN A 144 -14.50 0.58 1.87
C ASN A 144 -13.30 0.89 2.78
N SER A 145 -13.59 1.26 4.03
CA SER A 145 -12.68 1.77 5.07
C SER A 145 -11.36 1.02 5.24
N ASP A 146 -11.37 -0.27 4.96
CA ASP A 146 -10.32 -1.19 5.39
C ASP A 146 -9.28 -1.46 4.30
N PHE A 147 -9.49 -0.94 3.09
CA PHE A 147 -8.61 -1.19 1.94
C PHE A 147 -7.60 -0.06 1.77
N ILE A 148 -6.33 -0.43 1.93
CA ILE A 148 -5.18 0.44 1.74
C ILE A 148 -4.55 0.12 0.39
N MET A 149 -4.48 1.12 -0.47
CA MET A 149 -3.96 0.98 -1.83
C MET A 149 -2.81 1.96 -2.08
N SER A 150 -2.05 1.64 -3.11
CA SER A 150 -0.89 2.37 -3.59
C SER A 150 -0.94 2.37 -5.11
N GLN A 151 -0.14 3.20 -5.78
CA GLN A 151 -0.09 3.19 -7.23
C GLN A 151 0.22 1.81 -7.84
N ALA A 152 1.14 1.06 -7.23
CA ALA A 152 1.54 -0.27 -7.71
C ALA A 152 0.38 -1.26 -7.56
N MET A 153 -0.29 -1.24 -6.41
CA MET A 153 -1.41 -2.11 -6.08
C MET A 153 -2.65 -1.81 -6.95
N ASN A 154 -2.96 -0.53 -7.16
CA ASN A 154 -4.05 -0.13 -8.04
C ASN A 154 -3.85 -0.64 -9.49
N LYS A 155 -2.59 -0.68 -9.95
CA LYS A 155 -2.24 -1.23 -11.28
C LYS A 155 -2.23 -2.76 -11.36
N THR A 156 -2.19 -3.46 -10.23
CA THR A 156 -2.24 -4.93 -10.17
C THR A 156 -3.58 -5.47 -9.69
N GLY A 157 -4.53 -4.60 -9.33
CA GLY A 157 -5.81 -4.97 -8.72
C GLY A 157 -5.72 -5.30 -7.22
N GLN A 158 -4.52 -5.23 -6.65
CA GLN A 158 -4.26 -5.62 -5.27
C GLN A 158 -4.65 -4.54 -4.26
N TYR A 159 -4.77 -4.95 -3.00
CA TYR A 159 -4.95 -4.05 -1.86
C TYR A 159 -4.46 -4.67 -0.57
N LEU A 160 -4.08 -3.81 0.38
CA LEU A 160 -3.71 -4.19 1.73
C LEU A 160 -4.91 -4.02 2.65
N ILE A 161 -5.03 -4.92 3.62
CA ILE A 161 -5.97 -4.75 4.74
C ILE A 161 -5.16 -4.77 6.03
N LEU A 162 -5.52 -3.88 6.95
CA LEU A 162 -5.17 -3.93 8.36
C LEU A 162 -6.33 -4.62 9.10
N PRO A 163 -6.38 -5.97 9.18
CA PRO A 163 -7.46 -6.69 9.82
C PRO A 163 -7.48 -6.43 11.32
N ASN A 164 -8.55 -6.82 12.00
CA ASN A 164 -8.60 -6.79 13.45
C ASN A 164 -7.43 -7.59 14.03
N TRP A 165 -6.81 -7.06 15.06
CA TRP A 165 -5.93 -7.83 15.94
C TRP A 165 -6.80 -8.90 16.61
N GLY A 166 -6.61 -10.16 16.21
CA GLY A 166 -7.29 -11.33 16.77
C GLY A 166 -6.70 -11.78 18.11
N ASP A 167 -7.35 -12.73 18.78
CA ASP A 167 -6.71 -13.47 19.87
C ASP A 167 -5.74 -14.50 19.28
N SER A 168 -4.71 -14.90 20.03
CA SER A 168 -3.95 -16.07 19.60
C SER A 168 -4.78 -17.32 19.82
N ASP A 169 -4.77 -18.21 18.82
CA ASP A 169 -5.49 -19.49 18.86
C ASP A 169 -5.11 -20.39 20.05
N ASN A 170 -4.01 -20.11 20.77
CA ASN A 170 -3.48 -20.96 21.84
C ASN A 170 -3.30 -20.27 23.21
N GLY A 171 -3.87 -19.09 23.45
CA GLY A 171 -3.91 -18.45 24.79
C GLY A 171 -2.57 -17.97 25.41
N TYR A 172 -1.43 -18.42 24.89
CA TYR A 172 -0.09 -18.13 25.44
C TYR A 172 0.79 -17.27 24.53
N SER A 173 0.29 -16.80 23.39
CA SER A 173 1.09 -16.02 22.43
C SER A 173 0.43 -14.66 22.19
N VAL A 174 1.14 -13.57 22.40
CA VAL A 174 0.66 -12.27 21.93
C VAL A 174 1.03 -12.17 20.45
N SER A 175 0.13 -12.56 19.55
CA SER A 175 0.35 -12.34 18.11
C SER A 175 0.18 -10.86 17.80
N TYR A 176 1.07 -10.22 17.05
CA TYR A 176 0.85 -8.86 16.56
C TYR A 176 -0.15 -8.85 15.39
N PRO A 177 -0.78 -7.69 15.10
CA PRO A 177 -1.64 -7.56 13.93
C PRO A 177 -0.84 -7.82 12.66
N LYS A 178 -1.44 -8.56 11.72
CA LYS A 178 -0.79 -8.90 10.46
C LYS A 178 -1.38 -8.09 9.32
N VAL A 179 -0.54 -7.48 8.50
CA VAL A 179 -0.95 -6.80 7.27
C VAL A 179 -1.10 -7.86 6.18
N ASN A 180 -2.27 -7.93 5.56
CA ASN A 180 -2.57 -8.91 4.53
C ASN A 180 -2.66 -8.23 3.16
N LEU A 181 -1.98 -8.78 2.17
CA LEU A 181 -2.07 -8.39 0.77
C LEU A 181 -3.06 -9.31 0.05
N TYR A 182 -4.09 -8.72 -0.55
CA TYR A 182 -5.11 -9.43 -1.32
C TYR A 182 -4.97 -9.12 -2.81
N PRO A 183 -5.28 -10.11 -3.68
CA PRO A 183 -5.38 -9.92 -5.12
C PRO A 183 -6.62 -9.11 -5.52
#